data_AF-A0A0A7LNP6-F1
#
_entry.id   AF-A0A0A7LNP6-F1
#
_cell.length_a   1.000
_cell.length_b   1.000
_cell.length_c   1.000
_cell.angle_alpha   90.00
_cell.angle_beta   90.00
_cell.angle_gamma   90.00
#
_symmetry.space_group_name_H-M   'P 1'
#
loop_
_entity.id
_entity.type
_entity.pdbx_description
1 polymer ?
#
loop_
_entity_poly.entity_id
_entity_poly.type
_entity_poly.pdbx_seq_one_letter_code
_entity_poly.pdbx_strand_id
1 'polypeptide(L)'
;MTSFTATWTGKHPTLNWATASERNSAYFDVERSLDGGRTFKVVGQVTGAGTATTRTDYKYDDMTLTQATVGTVFYRLRQVDLDKKSATSVVRSVQVPAAAHTFQAGVFPNPYENTVTVQFNTLGAGPVSITVHDVLGQRLLQKTMTYNAAGEQELKLPQATSWPVGVYYLTIRQGNQQKVVKMSHR
;
A
#
# COMPACT_ATOMS: atom_id res chain seq x y z
N MET A 1 0.17 3.04 31.24
CA MET A 1 -0.56 2.41 30.11
C MET A 1 -0.90 0.97 30.47
N THR A 2 -2.13 0.53 30.21
CA THR A 2 -2.63 -0.82 30.56
C THR A 2 -2.73 -1.74 29.36
N SER A 3 -2.98 -1.20 28.17
CA SER A 3 -3.02 -1.97 26.93
C SER A 3 -2.52 -1.14 25.75
N PHE A 4 -1.90 -1.81 24.79
CA PHE A 4 -1.58 -1.26 23.47
C PHE A 4 -1.60 -2.40 22.45
N THR A 5 -2.46 -2.27 21.46
CA THR A 5 -2.63 -3.23 20.35
C THR A 5 -2.55 -2.49 19.02
N ALA A 6 -2.07 -3.19 18.00
CA ALA A 6 -2.08 -2.74 16.63
C ALA A 6 -2.57 -3.90 15.78
N THR A 7 -3.58 -3.67 14.95
CA THR A 7 -4.26 -4.71 14.17
C THR A 7 -4.53 -4.24 12.75
N TRP A 8 -4.36 -5.12 11.77
CA TRP A 8 -4.74 -4.85 10.39
C TRP A 8 -6.25 -4.98 10.23
N THR A 9 -6.93 -3.95 9.71
CA THR A 9 -8.41 -3.96 9.49
C THR A 9 -8.83 -4.39 8.09
N GLY A 10 -7.88 -4.83 7.25
CA GLY A 10 -8.11 -5.12 5.83
C GLY A 10 -7.72 -3.96 4.91
N LYS A 11 -7.74 -2.72 5.40
CA LYS A 11 -7.42 -1.51 4.63
C LYS A 11 -6.23 -0.74 5.19
N HIS A 12 -6.16 -0.60 6.51
CA HIS A 12 -5.10 0.12 7.23
C HIS A 12 -4.86 -0.53 8.60
N PRO A 13 -3.74 -0.21 9.27
CA PRO A 13 -3.55 -0.57 10.67
C PRO A 13 -4.38 0.34 11.58
N THR A 14 -5.07 -0.27 12.53
CA THR A 14 -5.73 0.42 13.63
C THR A 14 -4.97 0.13 14.92
N LEU A 15 -4.66 1.19 15.65
CA LEU A 15 -4.00 1.16 16.94
C LEU A 15 -5.02 1.50 18.02
N ASN A 16 -5.07 0.69 19.08
CA ASN A 16 -5.90 0.96 20.25
C ASN A 16 -5.03 0.88 21.51
N TRP A 17 -5.19 1.83 22.42
CA TRP A 17 -4.51 1.79 23.71
C TRP A 17 -5.39 2.34 24.82
N ALA A 18 -4.99 2.01 26.05
CA ALA A 18 -5.63 2.52 27.24
C ALA A 18 -4.60 2.91 28.30
N THR A 19 -4.89 3.98 29.02
CA THR A 19 -4.20 4.41 30.23
C THR A 19 -5.08 4.08 31.44
N ALA A 20 -4.51 3.72 32.58
CA ALA A 20 -5.27 3.59 33.83
C ALA A 20 -5.54 4.95 34.47
N SER A 21 -4.57 5.84 34.32
CA SER A 21 -4.57 7.22 34.78
C SER A 21 -3.51 7.98 33.99
N GLU A 22 -3.70 9.28 33.84
CA GLU A 22 -2.79 10.23 33.20
C GLU A 22 -2.48 11.37 34.15
N ARG A 23 -1.25 11.86 34.11
CA ARG A 23 -0.83 13.04 34.86
C ARG A 23 -0.07 13.95 33.91
N ASN A 24 -0.61 15.13 33.67
CA ASN A 24 -0.04 16.10 32.75
C ASN A 24 0.25 15.55 31.33
N SER A 25 -0.50 14.58 30.84
CA SER A 25 -0.39 14.00 29.51
C SER A 25 -0.87 15.00 28.46
N ALA A 26 0.03 15.49 27.62
CA ALA A 26 -0.32 16.43 26.56
C ALA A 26 -0.86 15.71 25.33
N TYR A 27 -0.12 14.72 24.82
CA TYR A 27 -0.49 13.93 23.65
C TYR A 27 0.32 12.64 23.53
N PHE A 28 -0.12 11.78 22.64
CA PHE A 28 0.60 10.60 22.17
C PHE A 28 1.01 10.81 20.72
N ASP A 29 2.31 10.78 20.45
CA ASP A 29 2.81 10.59 19.10
C ASP A 29 2.68 9.11 18.73
N VAL A 30 2.01 8.84 17.63
CA VAL A 30 1.95 7.51 17.02
C VAL A 30 3.12 7.40 16.07
N GLU A 31 4.03 6.48 16.37
CA GLU A 31 5.28 6.31 15.63
C GLU A 31 5.30 4.96 14.90
N ARG A 32 5.71 4.98 13.64
CA ARG A 32 5.79 3.82 12.76
C ARG A 32 7.21 3.56 12.30
N SER A 33 7.58 2.29 12.23
CA SER A 33 8.81 1.78 11.63
C SER A 33 8.49 0.77 10.52
N LEU A 34 9.19 0.91 9.40
CA LEU A 34 9.14 -0.01 8.26
C LEU A 34 10.44 -0.83 8.10
N ASP A 35 11.41 -0.64 8.99
CA ASP A 35 12.77 -1.18 8.89
C ASP A 35 13.11 -2.13 10.05
N GLY A 36 12.11 -2.86 10.55
CA GLY A 36 12.28 -3.83 11.62
C GLY A 36 12.38 -3.21 13.01
N GLY A 37 11.84 -2.01 13.21
CA GLY A 37 11.89 -1.30 14.49
C GLY A 37 13.19 -0.53 14.74
N ARG A 38 14.00 -0.25 13.71
CA ARG A 38 15.27 0.50 13.87
C ARG A 38 15.03 2.00 13.87
N THR A 39 14.22 2.50 12.94
CA THR A 39 13.85 3.92 12.84
C THR A 39 12.35 4.10 12.92
N PHE A 40 11.92 5.05 13.76
CA PHE A 40 10.52 5.36 13.99
C PHE A 40 10.22 6.79 13.54
N LYS A 41 9.17 6.96 12.75
CA LYS A 41 8.67 8.27 12.28
C LYS A 41 7.28 8.52 12.83
N VAL A 42 7.00 9.76 13.23
CA VAL A 42 5.64 10.16 13.64
C VAL A 42 4.72 10.10 12.42
N VAL A 43 3.62 9.37 12.55
CA VAL A 43 2.57 9.24 11.51
C VAL A 43 1.27 9.90 11.93
N GLY A 44 1.09 10.15 13.23
CA GLY A 44 -0.05 10.89 13.76
C GLY A 44 0.15 11.28 15.21
N GLN A 45 -0.77 12.10 15.71
CA GLN A 45 -0.79 12.56 17.09
C GLN A 45 -2.21 12.49 17.62
N VAL A 46 -2.36 12.05 18.86
CA VAL A 46 -3.66 11.99 19.56
C VAL A 46 -3.54 12.74 20.87
N THR A 47 -4.40 13.74 21.07
CA THR A 47 -4.42 14.55 22.30
C THR A 47 -4.66 13.67 23.53
N GLY A 48 -3.84 13.87 24.56
CA GLY A 48 -3.95 13.18 25.85
C GLY A 48 -5.06 13.79 26.70
N ALA A 49 -5.41 13.13 27.81
CA ALA A 49 -6.48 13.62 28.69
C ALA A 49 -6.01 14.70 29.68
N GLY A 50 -4.75 15.16 29.60
CA GLY A 50 -4.16 16.04 30.61
C GLY A 50 -3.94 15.27 31.91
N THR A 51 -4.80 15.49 32.89
CA THR A 51 -4.79 14.75 34.15
C THR A 51 -6.09 13.99 34.31
N ALA A 52 -6.02 12.67 34.30
CA ALA A 52 -7.14 11.76 34.45
C ALA A 52 -6.81 10.70 35.51
N THR A 53 -7.68 10.50 36.49
CA THR A 53 -7.51 9.45 37.51
C THR A 53 -8.25 8.15 37.16
N THR A 54 -9.00 8.17 36.06
CA THR A 54 -9.77 7.04 35.53
C THR A 54 -9.18 6.58 34.20
N ARG A 55 -9.57 5.37 33.79
CA ARG A 55 -9.17 4.81 32.50
C ARG A 55 -9.59 5.71 31.35
N THR A 56 -8.68 5.91 30.39
CA THR A 56 -8.98 6.56 29.12
C THR A 56 -8.58 5.63 27.96
N ASP A 57 -9.50 5.44 27.02
CA ASP A 57 -9.33 4.60 25.85
C ASP A 57 -9.12 5.49 24.61
N TYR A 58 -8.19 5.08 23.76
CA TYR A 58 -7.77 5.81 22.58
C TYR A 58 -7.71 4.90 21.36
N LYS A 59 -7.93 5.51 20.20
CA LYS A 59 -7.85 4.87 18.90
C LYS A 59 -7.15 5.77 17.89
N TYR A 60 -6.34 5.19 17.03
CA TYR A 60 -5.77 5.85 15.87
C TYR A 60 -5.75 4.92 14.65
N ASP A 61 -6.23 5.42 13.51
CA ASP A 61 -6.22 4.71 12.22
C ASP A 61 -5.12 5.28 11.34
N ASP A 62 -4.09 4.49 11.03
CA ASP A 62 -2.97 4.92 10.18
C ASP A 62 -3.34 4.83 8.70
N MET A 63 -4.12 5.81 8.25
CA MET A 63 -4.56 5.95 6.85
C MET A 63 -3.41 6.26 5.87
N THR A 64 -2.22 6.60 6.39
CA THR A 64 -1.05 6.91 5.56
C THR A 64 -0.32 5.65 5.12
N LEU A 65 -0.49 4.54 5.84
CA LEU A 65 0.03 3.24 5.42
C LEU A 65 -0.87 2.66 4.34
N THR A 66 -0.45 2.79 3.09
CA THR A 66 -1.18 2.23 1.96
C THR A 66 -0.99 0.72 1.89
N GLN A 67 -1.96 0.03 1.27
CA GLN A 67 -1.90 -1.39 0.97
C GLN A 67 -0.69 -1.80 0.08
N ALA A 68 0.00 -0.83 -0.53
CA ALA A 68 1.25 -1.08 -1.24
C ALA A 68 2.40 -1.53 -0.32
N THR A 69 2.33 -1.21 0.97
CA THR A 69 3.33 -1.61 1.95
C THR A 69 3.03 -3.01 2.45
N VAL A 70 3.79 -4.00 1.99
CA VAL A 70 3.64 -5.40 2.38
C VAL A 70 4.70 -5.79 3.42
N GLY A 71 4.33 -6.64 4.37
CA GLY A 71 5.25 -7.19 5.36
C GLY A 71 4.93 -6.73 6.77
N THR A 72 5.88 -6.92 7.67
CA THR A 72 5.71 -6.56 9.08
C THR A 72 6.01 -5.09 9.29
N VAL A 73 5.03 -4.37 9.83
CA VAL A 73 5.16 -2.97 10.23
C VAL A 73 5.16 -2.89 11.75
N PHE A 74 5.95 -1.98 12.31
CA PHE A 74 6.10 -1.83 13.75
C PHE A 74 5.56 -0.49 14.20
N TYR A 75 4.83 -0.48 15.31
CA TYR A 75 4.25 0.70 15.92
C TYR A 75 4.66 0.82 17.37
N ARG A 76 4.82 2.05 17.82
CA ARG A 76 4.90 2.40 19.24
C ARG A 76 4.22 3.74 19.47
N LEU A 77 3.88 4.01 20.71
CA LEU A 77 3.40 5.29 21.18
C LEU A 77 4.53 5.99 21.92
N ARG A 78 4.69 7.28 21.69
CA ARG A 78 5.48 8.16 22.55
C ARG A 78 4.52 9.11 23.26
N GLN A 79 4.26 8.87 24.53
CA GLN A 79 3.51 9.78 25.37
C GLN A 79 4.38 11.00 25.66
N VAL A 80 3.84 12.20 25.47
CA VAL A 80 4.49 13.46 25.76
C VAL A 80 3.66 14.20 26.81
N ASP A 81 4.32 14.62 27.88
CA ASP A 81 3.70 15.36 28.97
C ASP A 81 3.76 16.88 28.70
N LEU A 82 2.99 17.69 29.44
CA LEU A 82 2.93 19.15 29.32
C LEU A 82 4.28 19.83 29.61
N ASP A 83 5.16 19.18 30.37
CA ASP A 83 6.53 19.62 30.63
C ASP A 83 7.54 19.13 29.56
N LYS A 84 7.03 18.56 28.46
CA LYS A 84 7.78 17.99 27.33
C LYS A 84 8.60 16.74 27.66
N LYS A 85 8.46 16.15 28.84
CA LYS A 85 9.00 14.81 29.09
C LYS A 85 8.24 13.81 28.23
N SER A 86 8.92 12.71 27.89
CA SER A 86 8.28 11.66 27.10
C SER A 86 8.72 10.27 27.51
N ALA A 87 7.81 9.32 27.31
CA ALA A 87 8.03 7.91 27.53
C ALA A 87 7.48 7.11 26.34
N THR A 88 8.16 6.03 25.99
CA THR A 88 7.73 5.16 24.87
C THR A 88 7.04 3.90 25.38
N SER A 89 6.06 3.42 24.61
CA SER A 89 5.40 2.15 24.85
C SER A 89 6.28 0.97 24.43
N VAL A 90 5.80 -0.24 24.74
CA VAL A 90 6.24 -1.45 24.03
C VAL A 90 5.97 -1.30 22.52
N VAL A 91 6.79 -1.96 21.70
CA VAL A 91 6.58 -2.04 20.25
C VAL A 91 5.57 -3.13 19.94
N ARG A 92 4.63 -2.85 19.03
CA ARG A 92 3.69 -3.81 18.46
C ARG A 92 3.93 -3.97 16.98
N SER A 93 3.93 -5.21 16.51
CA SER A 93 3.99 -5.51 15.08
C SER A 93 2.60 -5.73 14.52
N VAL A 94 2.40 -5.31 13.27
CA VAL A 94 1.24 -5.62 12.45
C VAL A 94 1.76 -6.30 11.20
N GLN A 95 1.26 -7.50 10.93
CA GLN A 95 1.47 -8.12 9.64
C GLN A 95 0.52 -7.46 8.65
N VAL A 96 1.05 -6.67 7.73
CA VAL A 96 0.28 -6.25 6.57
C VAL A 96 0.30 -7.45 5.63
N PRO A 97 -0.84 -8.15 5.45
CA PRO A 97 -0.87 -9.28 4.56
C PRO A 97 -0.46 -8.76 3.18
N ALA A 98 0.26 -9.58 2.45
CA ALA A 98 0.10 -9.58 1.01
C ALA A 98 -1.33 -10.06 0.74
N ALA A 99 -2.34 -9.28 1.13
CA ALA A 99 -3.67 -9.43 0.57
C ALA A 99 -3.40 -9.48 -0.92
N ALA A 100 -3.94 -10.49 -1.60
CA ALA A 100 -3.73 -10.71 -3.02
C ALA A 100 -4.22 -9.47 -3.77
N HIS A 101 -3.38 -8.44 -3.82
CA HIS A 101 -3.29 -7.47 -4.88
C HIS A 101 -2.78 -8.31 -6.03
N THR A 102 -3.62 -9.19 -6.57
CA THR A 102 -3.47 -9.60 -7.94
C THR A 102 -3.46 -8.28 -8.66
N PHE A 103 -2.27 -7.86 -9.07
CA PHE A 103 -2.08 -6.67 -9.87
C PHE A 103 -3.11 -6.76 -10.99
N GLN A 104 -4.17 -5.96 -10.85
CA GLN A 104 -5.36 -6.16 -11.66
C GLN A 104 -5.03 -5.58 -13.01
N ALA A 105 -5.15 -6.43 -14.01
CA ALA A 105 -5.02 -5.99 -15.38
C ALA A 105 -5.88 -6.84 -16.29
N GLY A 106 -6.42 -6.17 -17.29
CA GLY A 106 -7.20 -6.75 -18.35
C GLY A 106 -6.90 -6.05 -19.67
N VAL A 107 -7.42 -6.64 -20.74
CA VAL A 107 -7.39 -6.05 -22.06
C VAL A 107 -8.78 -6.08 -22.66
N PHE A 108 -9.17 -5.02 -23.34
CA PHE A 108 -10.44 -4.96 -24.06
C PHE A 108 -10.32 -4.13 -25.36
N PRO A 109 -11.07 -4.48 -26.41
CA PRO A 109 -11.75 -5.77 -26.56
C PRO A 109 -10.74 -6.93 -26.65
N ASN A 110 -11.17 -8.15 -26.31
CA ASN A 110 -10.38 -9.35 -26.49
C ASN A 110 -11.32 -10.51 -26.89
N PRO A 111 -11.28 -11.00 -28.14
CA PRO A 111 -10.32 -10.65 -29.20
C PRO A 111 -10.43 -9.19 -29.70
N TYR A 112 -9.35 -8.63 -30.24
CA TYR A 112 -9.30 -7.32 -30.88
C TYR A 112 -9.07 -7.46 -32.39
N GLU A 113 -9.47 -6.45 -33.17
CA GLU A 113 -9.25 -6.38 -34.63
C GLU A 113 -8.29 -5.24 -35.03
N ASN A 114 -8.42 -4.07 -34.40
CA ASN A 114 -7.61 -2.90 -34.76
C ASN A 114 -6.75 -2.45 -33.57
N THR A 115 -7.39 -2.07 -32.48
CA THR A 115 -6.72 -1.56 -31.28
C THR A 115 -7.15 -2.37 -30.07
N VAL A 116 -6.26 -2.48 -29.10
CA VAL A 116 -6.53 -3.06 -27.80
C VAL A 116 -6.20 -2.05 -26.71
N THR A 117 -7.07 -1.95 -25.72
CA THR A 117 -6.88 -1.11 -24.53
C THR A 117 -6.46 -2.00 -23.38
N VAL A 118 -5.39 -1.62 -22.70
CA VAL A 118 -4.92 -2.25 -21.45
C VAL A 118 -5.49 -1.44 -20.30
N GLN A 119 -6.22 -2.10 -19.41
CA GLN A 119 -6.71 -1.52 -18.17
C GLN A 119 -5.96 -2.15 -17.01
N PHE A 120 -5.44 -1.35 -16.10
CA PHE A 120 -4.72 -1.86 -14.94
C PHE A 120 -4.75 -0.87 -13.76
N ASN A 121 -4.57 -1.39 -12.55
CA ASN A 121 -4.50 -0.56 -11.35
C ASN A 121 -3.05 -0.37 -10.90
N THR A 122 -2.57 0.88 -10.89
CA THR A 122 -1.30 1.20 -10.24
C THR A 122 -1.43 1.01 -8.73
N LEU A 123 -0.37 0.48 -8.12
CA LEU A 123 -0.25 0.25 -6.69
C LEU A 123 0.18 1.50 -5.92
N GLY A 124 0.64 2.54 -6.62
CA GLY A 124 1.22 3.74 -6.03
C GLY A 124 2.06 4.52 -7.03
N ALA A 125 2.76 5.54 -6.54
CA ALA A 125 3.75 6.26 -7.32
C ALA A 125 4.90 5.33 -7.73
N GLY A 126 5.34 5.42 -8.98
CA GLY A 126 6.49 4.68 -9.48
C GLY A 126 6.35 4.17 -10.91
N PRO A 127 7.38 3.48 -11.41
CA PRO A 127 7.41 2.98 -12.78
C PRO A 127 6.54 1.73 -12.94
N VAL A 128 5.77 1.69 -14.02
CA VAL A 128 5.05 0.52 -14.53
C VAL A 128 5.67 0.15 -15.88
N SER A 129 6.09 -1.10 -16.05
CA SER A 129 6.51 -1.62 -17.35
C SER A 129 5.41 -2.48 -17.98
N ILE A 130 5.24 -2.33 -19.30
CA ILE A 130 4.32 -3.10 -20.12
C ILE A 130 5.14 -3.72 -21.24
N THR A 131 5.07 -5.04 -21.34
CA THR A 131 5.78 -5.81 -22.37
C THR A 131 4.82 -6.76 -23.07
N VAL A 132 4.89 -6.83 -24.39
CA VAL A 132 4.08 -7.76 -25.19
C VAL A 132 5.00 -8.75 -25.89
N HIS A 133 4.67 -10.04 -25.79
CA HIS A 133 5.33 -11.12 -26.51
C HIS A 133 4.33 -11.90 -27.36
N ASP A 134 4.80 -12.48 -28.45
CA ASP A 134 4.08 -13.54 -29.17
C ASP A 134 4.22 -14.90 -28.47
N VAL A 135 3.65 -15.95 -29.07
CA VAL A 135 3.72 -17.33 -28.55
C VAL A 135 5.12 -17.94 -28.61
N LEU A 136 6.02 -17.38 -29.41
CA LEU A 136 7.42 -17.81 -29.51
C LEU A 136 8.33 -17.05 -28.53
N GLY A 137 7.77 -16.10 -27.77
CA GLY A 137 8.51 -15.24 -26.85
C GLY A 137 9.18 -14.04 -27.51
N GLN A 138 8.92 -13.76 -28.80
CA GLN A 138 9.42 -12.56 -29.46
C GLN A 138 8.75 -11.33 -28.86
N ARG A 139 9.56 -10.39 -28.37
CA ARG A 139 9.09 -9.13 -27.79
C ARG A 139 8.66 -8.15 -28.88
N LEU A 140 7.37 -7.86 -28.95
CA LEU A 140 6.77 -6.93 -29.93
C LEU A 140 6.65 -5.50 -29.41
N LEU A 141 6.52 -5.34 -28.09
CA LEU A 141 6.39 -4.05 -27.44
C LEU A 141 7.09 -4.06 -26.08
N GLN A 142 7.74 -2.96 -25.74
CA GLN A 142 8.11 -2.64 -24.36
C GLN A 142 7.95 -1.15 -24.11
N LYS A 143 7.24 -0.79 -23.04
CA LYS A 143 7.08 0.59 -22.58
C LYS A 143 7.24 0.64 -21.07
N THR A 144 7.80 1.74 -20.57
CA THR A 144 7.83 2.06 -19.15
C THR A 144 7.23 3.44 -18.95
N MET A 145 6.30 3.56 -18.02
CA MET A 145 5.60 4.79 -17.68
C MET A 145 5.67 5.02 -16.18
N THR A 146 5.83 6.27 -15.74
CA THR A 146 5.85 6.60 -14.32
C THR A 146 4.52 7.22 -13.92
N TYR A 147 3.92 6.67 -12.87
CA TYR A 147 2.69 7.18 -12.27
C TYR A 147 2.99 7.87 -10.94
N ASN A 148 2.14 8.81 -10.55
CA ASN A 148 2.30 9.62 -9.33
C ASN A 148 1.45 9.10 -8.15
N ALA A 149 0.49 8.22 -8.39
CA ALA A 149 -0.40 7.68 -7.36
C ALA A 149 -0.93 6.29 -7.74
N ALA A 150 -1.58 5.64 -6.77
CA ALA A 150 -2.38 4.45 -7.01
C ALA A 150 -3.69 4.83 -7.72
N GLY A 151 -4.21 3.95 -8.57
CA GLY A 151 -5.46 4.19 -9.27
C GLY A 151 -5.57 3.42 -10.57
N GLU A 152 -6.77 3.46 -11.14
CA GLU A 152 -7.07 2.85 -12.42
C GLU A 152 -6.44 3.62 -13.58
N GLN A 153 -5.83 2.89 -14.50
CA GLN A 153 -5.14 3.41 -15.67
C GLN A 153 -5.63 2.70 -16.93
N GLU A 154 -5.70 3.45 -18.02
CA GLU A 154 -5.94 2.92 -19.34
C GLU A 154 -4.78 3.28 -20.28
N LEU A 155 -4.36 2.31 -21.08
CA LEU A 155 -3.38 2.50 -22.13
C LEU A 155 -3.87 1.87 -23.43
N LYS A 156 -4.10 2.70 -24.44
CA LYS A 156 -4.37 2.23 -25.80
C LYS A 156 -3.07 1.76 -26.47
N LEU A 157 -3.13 0.63 -27.16
CA LEU A 157 -2.02 0.07 -27.94
C LEU A 157 -2.33 0.14 -29.44
N PRO A 158 -2.23 1.32 -30.09
CA PRO A 158 -2.45 1.45 -31.53
C PRO A 158 -1.43 0.66 -32.36
N GLN A 159 -0.27 0.32 -31.79
CA GLN A 159 0.72 -0.56 -32.42
C GLN A 159 0.19 -1.99 -32.63
N ALA A 160 -0.88 -2.39 -31.94
CA ALA A 160 -1.41 -3.75 -32.04
C ALA A 160 -2.01 -4.06 -33.41
N THR A 161 -2.42 -3.04 -34.18
CA THR A 161 -2.96 -3.19 -35.55
C THR A 161 -1.93 -3.80 -36.50
N SER A 162 -0.63 -3.58 -36.27
CA SER A 162 0.42 -4.08 -37.17
C SER A 162 0.95 -5.46 -36.78
N TRP A 163 0.47 -6.05 -35.68
CA TRP A 163 0.85 -7.40 -35.30
C TRP A 163 0.09 -8.42 -36.14
N PRO A 164 0.68 -9.57 -36.50
CA PRO A 164 -0.05 -10.63 -37.19
C PRO A 164 -1.32 -11.08 -36.46
N VAL A 165 -2.22 -11.78 -37.15
CA VAL A 165 -3.34 -12.48 -36.48
C VAL A 165 -2.75 -13.59 -35.61
N GLY A 166 -3.18 -13.68 -34.35
CA GLY A 166 -2.58 -14.64 -33.42
C GLY A 166 -2.85 -14.36 -31.95
N VAL A 167 -2.11 -15.07 -31.10
CA VAL A 167 -2.17 -14.95 -29.63
C VAL A 167 -0.95 -14.23 -29.12
N TYR A 168 -1.16 -13.33 -28.16
CA TYR A 168 -0.12 -12.55 -27.52
C TYR A 168 -0.24 -12.60 -26.00
N TYR A 169 0.90 -12.45 -25.33
CA TYR A 169 0.98 -12.33 -23.88
C TYR A 169 1.47 -10.95 -23.49
N LEU A 170 0.60 -10.20 -22.84
CA LEU A 170 0.88 -8.89 -22.30
C LEU A 170 1.25 -9.03 -20.83
N THR A 171 2.45 -8.60 -20.47
CA THR A 171 2.92 -8.56 -19.09
C THR A 171 2.97 -7.12 -18.63
N ILE A 172 2.25 -6.80 -17.56
CA ILE A 172 2.40 -5.53 -16.85
C ILE A 172 3.14 -5.82 -15.54
N ARG A 173 4.07 -4.93 -15.15
CA ARG A 173 4.83 -5.04 -13.90
C ARG A 173 4.93 -3.69 -13.19
N GLN A 174 4.75 -3.69 -11.87
CA GLN A 174 5.07 -2.56 -11.00
C GLN A 174 5.81 -3.06 -9.74
N GLY A 175 7.07 -2.66 -9.57
CA GLY A 175 7.93 -3.18 -8.51
C GLY A 175 8.10 -4.71 -8.60
N ASN A 176 7.69 -5.41 -7.53
CA ASN A 176 7.72 -6.87 -7.44
C ASN A 176 6.42 -7.55 -7.89
N GLN A 177 5.40 -6.78 -8.24
CA GLN A 177 4.10 -7.30 -8.69
C GLN A 177 4.05 -7.34 -10.21
N GLN A 178 3.49 -8.41 -10.77
CA GLN A 178 3.28 -8.54 -12.21
C GLN A 178 1.99 -9.30 -12.51
N LYS A 179 1.44 -9.04 -13.69
CA LYS A 179 0.28 -9.75 -14.24
C LYS A 179 0.52 -10.03 -15.70
N VAL A 180 0.23 -11.26 -16.11
CA VAL A 180 0.23 -11.69 -17.51
C VAL A 180 -1.22 -11.82 -17.96
N VAL A 181 -1.53 -11.22 -19.10
CA VAL A 181 -2.85 -11.24 -19.75
C VAL A 181 -2.68 -11.81 -21.15
N LYS A 182 -3.45 -12.84 -21.47
CA LYS A 182 -3.57 -13.36 -22.84
C LYS A 182 -4.48 -12.44 -23.63
N MET A 183 -4.05 -12.02 -24.80
CA MET A 183 -4.87 -11.32 -25.79
C MET A 183 -4.81 -12.00 -27.14
N SER A 184 -5.85 -11.82 -27.96
CA SER A 184 -5.97 -12.47 -29.27
C SER A 184 -6.35 -11.44 -30.33
N HIS A 185 -5.60 -11.42 -31.43
CA HIS A 185 -5.87 -10.63 -32.63
C HIS A 185 -6.67 -11.46 -33.61
N ARG A 186 -7.70 -10.88 -34.23
CA ARG A 186 -8.50 -11.48 -35.29
C ARG A 186 -8.45 -10.66 -36.56
#